data_AF-A0AAU6BE15-F1
#
_entry.id   AF-A0AAU6BE15-F1
#
_cell.length_a   1.000
_cell.length_b   1.000
_cell.length_c   1.000
_cell.angle_alpha   90.00
_cell.angle_beta   90.00
_cell.angle_gamma   90.00
#
_symmetry.space_group_name_H-M   'P 1'
#
loop_
_entity.id
_entity.type
_entity.pdbx_description
1 polymer ?
#
loop_
_entity_poly.entity_id
_entity_poly.type
_entity_poly.pdbx_seq_one_letter_code
_entity_poly.pdbx_strand_id
1 'polypeptide(L)'
;MRELTLRIRVAAPHPIRRLPRHTPFLELEVDGDAVVPDVWDHHVTGAGRDNGMTFHCRFEPLPLAFPLGDGQDAWLDRLEA
;
A
#
# COMPACT_ATOMS: atom_id res chain seq x y z
N MET A 1 11.99 14.31 -1.63
CA MET A 1 10.66 13.79 -1.21
C MET A 1 9.52 14.67 -1.68
N ARG A 2 8.81 14.26 -2.74
CA ARG A 2 7.50 14.83 -3.09
C ARG A 2 6.44 13.80 -2.68
N GLU A 3 5.52 14.20 -1.82
CA GLU A 3 4.39 13.35 -1.43
C GLU A 3 3.30 13.49 -2.50
N LEU A 4 3.16 12.47 -3.35
CA LEU A 4 2.04 12.35 -4.28
C LEU A 4 0.94 11.53 -3.59
N THR A 5 -0.01 12.23 -2.96
CA THR A 5 -1.18 11.58 -2.36
C THR A 5 -2.18 11.18 -3.46
N LEU A 6 -2.05 9.97 -4.01
CA LEU A 6 -3.02 9.44 -4.96
C LEU A 6 -4.30 8.94 -4.24
N ARG A 7 -5.33 9.78 -4.20
CA ARG A 7 -6.62 9.40 -3.60
C ARG A 7 -7.49 8.59 -4.56
N ILE A 8 -7.21 7.30 -4.71
CA ILE A 8 -8.10 6.38 -5.43
C ILE A 8 -9.31 6.06 -4.54
N ARG A 9 -10.52 6.36 -5.04
CA ARG A 9 -11.78 6.00 -4.39
C ARG A 9 -12.24 4.64 -4.94
N VAL A 10 -12.13 3.59 -4.14
CA VAL A 10 -12.65 2.27 -4.49
C VAL A 10 -14.02 2.08 -3.81
N ALA A 11 -14.99 1.54 -4.53
CA ALA A 11 -16.30 1.15 -4.00
C ALA A 11 -16.41 -0.38 -3.89
N ALA A 12 -15.38 -1.03 -3.33
CA ALA A 12 -15.43 -2.46 -3.02
C ALA A 12 -15.83 -2.61 -1.54
N PRO A 13 -16.92 -3.32 -1.23
CA PRO A 13 -17.29 -3.53 0.17
C PRO A 13 -16.28 -4.44 0.88
N HIS A 14 -15.96 -4.11 2.13
CA HIS A 14 -15.08 -4.87 3.00
C HIS A 14 -15.54 -6.35 3.04
N PRO A 15 -14.64 -7.35 2.84
CA PRO A 15 -15.05 -8.75 2.66
C PRO A 15 -15.81 -9.31 3.88
N ILE A 16 -15.40 -8.92 5.09
CA ILE A 16 -16.08 -9.30 6.34
C ILE A 16 -17.30 -8.41 6.65
N ARG A 17 -17.13 -7.07 6.67
CA ARG A 17 -18.16 -6.14 7.18
C ARG A 17 -19.16 -5.65 6.13
N ARG A 18 -18.89 -5.90 4.84
CA ARG A 18 -19.63 -5.40 3.68
C ARG A 18 -19.81 -3.88 3.60
N LEU A 19 -19.08 -3.13 4.42
CA LEU A 19 -19.08 -1.66 4.39
C LEU A 19 -18.21 -1.14 3.23
N PRO A 20 -18.53 0.01 2.63
CA PRO A 20 -17.65 0.64 1.64
C PRO A 20 -16.22 0.77 2.17
N ARG A 21 -15.24 0.21 1.45
CA ARG A 21 -13.82 0.32 1.81
C ARG A 21 -13.18 1.45 1.03
N HIS A 22 -12.64 2.44 1.74
CA HIS A 22 -11.71 3.40 1.16
C HIS A 22 -10.28 2.90 1.39
N THR A 23 -9.64 2.41 0.33
CA THR A 23 -8.21 2.07 0.37
C THR A 23 -7.42 3.24 -0.22
N PRO A 24 -6.67 4.02 0.59
CA PRO A 24 -5.74 5.00 0.05
C PRO A 24 -4.53 4.28 -0.55
N PHE A 25 -4.06 4.77 -1.70
CA PHE A 25 -2.78 4.36 -2.28
C PHE A 25 -1.83 5.55 -2.22
N LEU A 26 -0.55 5.28 -2.00
CA LEU A 26 0.49 6.30 -1.91
C LEU A 26 1.58 5.92 -2.90
N GLU A 27 1.93 6.86 -3.77
CA GLU A 27 3.12 6.77 -4.59
C GLU A 27 4.23 7.55 -3.89
N LEU A 28 5.37 6.90 -3.68
CA LEU A 28 6.52 7.48 -3.00
C LEU A 28 7.68 7.53 -3.98
N GLU A 29 8.07 8.74 -4.38
CA GLU A 29 9.29 8.98 -5.12
C GLU A 29 10.43 9.29 -4.13
N VAL A 30 11.50 8.50 -4.23
CA VAL A 30 12.71 8.65 -3.41
C VAL A 30 13.84 9.22 -4.26
N ASP A 31 14.61 10.12 -3.67
CA ASP A 31 15.75 10.74 -4.35
C ASP A 31 16.79 9.64 -4.70
N GLY A 32 17.45 9.74 -5.86
CA GLY A 32 18.26 8.64 -6.42
C GLY A 32 19.49 8.22 -5.60
N ASP A 33 19.91 9.05 -4.65
CA ASP A 33 20.98 8.78 -3.69
C ASP A 33 20.47 8.38 -2.30
N ALA A 34 19.14 8.29 -2.12
CA ALA A 34 18.54 7.88 -0.87
C ALA A 34 18.85 6.40 -0.58
N VAL A 35 19.39 6.14 0.61
CA VAL A 35 19.53 4.79 1.14
C VAL A 35 18.20 4.37 1.75
N VAL A 36 17.39 3.66 0.97
CA VAL A 36 16.12 3.11 1.41
C VAL A 36 16.32 1.63 1.75
N PRO A 37 15.98 1.18 2.97
CA PRO A 37 16.08 -0.23 3.31
C PRO A 37 15.06 -1.03 2.50
N ASP A 38 15.50 -2.16 1.95
CA ASP A 38 14.64 -3.05 1.15
C ASP A 38 13.56 -3.74 1.98
N VAL A 39 13.77 -3.84 3.30
CA VAL A 39 12.86 -4.42 4.29
C VAL A 39 12.61 -3.47 5.45
N TRP A 40 11.39 -3.44 5.97
CA TRP A 40 11.03 -2.61 7.13
C TRP A 40 9.86 -3.19 7.92
N ASP A 41 9.74 -2.74 9.18
CA ASP A 41 8.60 -3.06 10.03
C ASP A 41 7.60 -1.89 10.03
N HIS A 42 6.37 -2.16 9.60
CA HIS A 42 5.26 -1.22 9.68
C HIS A 42 4.47 -1.45 10.97
N HIS A 43 4.71 -0.58 11.96
CA HIS A 43 4.00 -0.60 13.23
C HIS A 43 2.67 0.16 13.12
N VAL A 44 1.56 -0.55 13.30
CA VAL A 44 0.22 0.05 13.25
C VAL A 44 -0.15 0.65 14.59
N THR A 45 -0.46 1.94 14.58
CA THR A 45 -0.96 2.68 15.73
C THR A 45 -2.35 3.25 15.42
N GLY A 46 -3.20 3.41 16.44
CA GLY A 46 -4.51 4.05 16.32
C GLY A 46 -5.62 3.34 17.10
N ALA A 47 -6.88 3.64 16.78
CA ALA A 47 -8.04 3.02 17.42
C ALA A 47 -8.65 1.85 16.61
N GLY A 48 -8.01 1.48 15.50
CA GLY A 48 -8.45 0.41 14.61
C GLY A 48 -8.17 -0.99 15.17
N ARG A 49 -8.76 -2.01 14.53
CA ARG A 49 -8.56 -3.43 14.92
C ARG A 49 -7.09 -3.85 14.86
N ASP A 50 -6.34 -3.27 13.94
CA ASP A 50 -4.95 -3.64 13.69
C ASP A 50 -3.98 -2.88 14.60
N ASN A 51 -4.48 -2.05 15.53
CA ASN A 51 -3.62 -1.35 16.48
C ASN A 51 -2.76 -2.32 17.30
N GLY A 52 -1.46 -2.05 17.35
CA GLY A 52 -0.47 -2.91 18.00
C GLY A 52 0.05 -4.05 17.11
N MET A 53 -0.45 -4.20 15.88
CA MET A 53 0.13 -5.13 14.92
C MET A 53 1.40 -4.55 14.29
N THR A 54 2.31 -5.46 13.94
CA THR A 54 3.50 -5.16 13.14
C THR A 54 3.41 -5.96 11.84
N PHE A 55 3.53 -5.26 10.72
CA PHE A 55 3.66 -5.89 9.40
C PHE A 55 5.12 -5.87 8.98
N HIS A 56 5.67 -7.03 8.62
CA HIS A 56 6.99 -7.13 8.01
C HIS A 56 6.86 -6.90 6.51
N CYS A 57 7.44 -5.82 6.02
CA CYS A 57 7.29 -5.34 4.66
C CYS A 57 8.62 -5.38 3.90
N ARG A 58 8.51 -5.45 2.57
CA ARG A 58 9.63 -5.30 1.65
C ARG A 58 9.18 -4.65 0.34
N PHE A 59 10.11 -4.10 -0.43
CA PHE A 59 9.82 -3.77 -1.82
C PHE A 59 9.82 -5.06 -2.66
N GLU A 60 8.88 -5.14 -3.60
CA GLU A 60 8.82 -6.23 -4.57
C GLU A 60 8.97 -5.60 -5.96
N PRO A 61 9.98 -6.01 -6.76
CA PRO A 61 10.15 -5.45 -8.09
C PRO A 61 9.00 -5.86 -9.01
N LEU A 62 8.71 -5.02 -10.00
CA LEU A 62 7.84 -5.40 -11.10
C LEU A 62 8.63 -6.20 -12.15
N PRO A 63 8.02 -7.22 -12.81
CA PRO A 63 6.68 -7.73 -12.55
C PRO A 63 6.61 -8.51 -11.23
N LEU A 64 5.46 -8.41 -10.53
CA LEU A 64 5.27 -9.10 -9.25
C LEU A 64 5.40 -10.62 -9.40
N ALA A 65 6.10 -11.27 -8.45
CA ALA A 65 6.18 -12.72 -8.39
C ALA A 65 4.84 -13.38 -8.00
N PHE A 66 4.01 -12.68 -7.21
CA PHE A 66 2.69 -13.13 -6.77
C PHE A 66 1.67 -11.98 -6.79
N PRO A 67 0.37 -12.25 -7.03
CA PRO A 67 -0.67 -11.23 -6.93
C PRO A 67 -0.71 -10.59 -5.54
N LEU A 68 -1.03 -9.31 -5.48
CA LEU A 68 -1.23 -8.64 -4.20
C LEU A 68 -2.55 -9.11 -3.56
N GLY A 69 -2.60 -9.08 -2.23
CA GLY A 69 -3.81 -9.43 -1.48
C GLY A 69 -5.02 -8.63 -1.96
N ASP A 70 -6.18 -9.28 -2.04
CA ASP A 70 -7.43 -8.71 -2.57
C ASP A 70 -7.38 -8.22 -4.04
N GLY A 71 -6.45 -8.73 -4.86
CA GLY A 71 -6.35 -8.35 -6.28
C GLY A 71 -5.88 -6.91 -6.47
N GLN A 72 -5.07 -6.40 -5.54
CA GLN A 72 -4.56 -5.02 -5.59
C GLN A 72 -3.56 -4.78 -6.73
N ASP A 73 -3.02 -5.82 -7.33
CA ASP A 73 -2.19 -5.76 -8.53
C ASP A 73 -2.91 -5.10 -9.73
N ALA A 74 -4.25 -5.15 -9.78
CA ALA A 74 -5.06 -4.47 -10.79
C ALA A 74 -4.91 -2.92 -10.79
N TRP A 75 -4.26 -2.34 -9.77
CA TRP A 75 -4.01 -0.90 -9.69
C TRP A 75 -2.64 -0.48 -10.21
N LEU A 76 -1.71 -1.42 -10.45
CA LEU A 76 -0.37 -1.11 -10.95
C LEU A 76 -0.41 -0.40 -12.31
N ASP A 77 -1.34 -0.79 -13.18
CA ASP A 77 -1.56 -0.17 -14.50
C ASP A 77 -2.07 1.28 -14.42
N ARG A 78 -2.38 1.78 -13.22
CA ARG A 78 -2.83 3.16 -12.98
C ARG A 78 -1.76 4.08 -12.41
N LEU A 79 -0.59 3.54 -12.09
CA LEU A 79 0.55 4.37 -11.72
C LEU A 79 1.02 5.13 -12.96
N GLU A 80 1.27 6.43 -12.80
CA GLU A 80 1.89 7.22 -13.86
C GLU A 80 3.37 6.81 -14.00
N ALA A 81 3.92 6.92 -15.20
CA ALA A 81 5.30 6.50 -15.51
C ALA A 81 6.30 7.65 -15.38
#